data_AF-A0A382YG84-F1
#
_entry.id   AF-A0A382YG84-F1
#
_cell.length_a   1.000
_cell.length_b   1.000
_cell.length_c   1.000
_cell.angle_alpha   90.00
_cell.angle_beta   90.00
_cell.angle_gamma   90.00
#
_symmetry.space_group_name_H-M   'P 1'
#
loop_
_entity.id
_entity.type
_entity.pdbx_description
1 polymer ?
#
loop_
_entity_poly.entity_id
_entity_poly.type
_entity_poly.pdbx_seq_one_letter_code
_entity_poly.pdbx_strand_id
1 'polypeptide(L)'
;MTSKENYIQQLFADRLGGNKFGKDTKIYKFEKIKRAKRAAMDANPNKELFDLGVGEPDEMAFPGVIKTLQLEAEKPENRGYTDNGIEEFKVAAINYMDNVFGVKGLDPNKHVNHTIGAKPGLAMLPSIFINPGDITLMTVPG
;
A
#
# COMPACT_ATOMS: atom_id res chain seq x y z
N MET A 1 41.93 -12.54 7.27
CA MET A 1 41.81 -12.41 5.80
C MET A 1 40.40 -11.99 5.49
N THR A 2 40.23 -10.72 5.17
CA THR A 2 38.96 -10.08 4.79
C THR A 2 38.44 -10.72 3.51
N SER A 3 37.28 -11.36 3.56
CA SER A 3 36.56 -11.77 2.35
C SER A 3 36.28 -10.50 1.54
N LYS A 4 36.67 -10.47 0.27
CA LYS A 4 36.32 -9.38 -0.66
C LYS A 4 34.82 -9.13 -0.57
N GLU A 5 34.45 -7.96 -0.04
CA GLU A 5 33.07 -7.49 -0.07
C GLU A 5 32.59 -7.43 -1.52
N ASN A 6 31.35 -7.84 -1.75
CA ASN A 6 30.74 -7.87 -3.07
C ASN A 6 30.60 -6.42 -3.59
N TYR A 7 31.29 -6.08 -4.69
CA TYR A 7 31.25 -4.78 -5.37
C TYR A 7 29.83 -4.23 -5.55
N ILE A 8 28.84 -5.10 -5.77
CA ILE A 8 27.43 -4.74 -5.92
C ILE A 8 26.86 -4.09 -4.64
N GLN A 9 27.30 -4.47 -3.44
CA GLN A 9 26.84 -3.87 -2.18
C GLN A 9 27.35 -2.44 -1.96
N GLN A 10 28.47 -2.05 -2.60
CA GLN A 10 29.02 -0.70 -2.49
C GLN A 10 28.30 0.31 -3.39
N LEU A 11 27.43 -0.17 -4.30
CA LEU A 11 26.67 0.66 -5.24
C LEU A 11 25.32 1.12 -4.67
N PHE A 12 24.92 0.65 -3.48
CA PHE A 12 23.67 1.07 -2.85
C PHE A 12 23.81 2.45 -2.19
N ALA A 13 22.89 3.36 -2.53
CA ALA A 13 22.90 4.72 -2.02
C ALA A 13 22.72 4.75 -0.50
N ASP A 14 23.42 5.67 0.18
CA ASP A 14 23.36 5.85 1.63
C ASP A 14 21.94 6.10 2.17
N ARG A 15 21.08 6.72 1.37
CA ARG A 15 19.66 6.95 1.69
C ARG A 15 18.83 5.67 1.81
N LEU A 16 19.29 4.57 1.21
CA LEU A 16 18.72 3.23 1.35
C LEU A 16 19.44 2.45 2.45
N GLY A 17 20.30 3.07 3.28
CA GLY A 17 21.06 2.38 4.32
C GLY A 17 22.44 1.89 3.86
N GLY A 18 22.87 2.24 2.65
CA GLY A 18 24.22 1.97 2.13
C GLY A 18 24.63 0.50 2.24
N ASN A 19 25.87 0.24 2.64
CA ASN A 19 26.39 -1.11 2.88
C ASN A 19 25.72 -1.86 4.05
N LYS A 20 24.79 -1.21 4.76
CA LYS A 20 23.96 -1.77 5.84
C LYS A 20 22.50 -2.02 5.42
N PHE A 21 22.11 -1.73 4.18
CA PHE A 21 20.78 -2.07 3.67
C PHE A 21 20.53 -3.58 3.79
N GLY A 22 19.41 -3.97 4.42
CA GLY A 22 19.06 -5.37 4.66
C GLY A 22 19.81 -6.07 5.80
N LYS A 23 20.67 -5.36 6.56
CA LYS A 23 21.41 -5.91 7.72
C LYS A 23 20.86 -5.45 9.08
N ASP A 24 19.82 -4.62 9.11
CA ASP A 24 19.13 -4.26 10.36
C ASP A 24 18.18 -5.40 10.78
N THR A 25 18.28 -5.80 12.05
CA THR A 25 17.46 -6.84 12.68
C THR A 25 16.30 -6.27 13.49
N LYS A 26 15.90 -5.01 13.26
CA LYS A 26 14.62 -4.50 13.75
C LYS A 26 13.49 -5.40 13.27
N ILE A 27 13.02 -6.24 14.18
CA ILE A 27 11.86 -7.09 13.96
C ILE A 27 10.68 -6.16 13.68
N TYR A 28 10.20 -6.20 12.44
CA TYR A 28 8.96 -5.56 12.02
C TYR A 28 7.87 -5.89 13.04
N LYS A 29 7.15 -4.89 13.56
CA LYS A 29 6.22 -5.10 14.69
C LYS A 29 5.24 -6.26 14.44
N PHE A 30 4.79 -6.42 13.19
CA PHE A 30 3.92 -7.52 12.77
C PHE A 30 4.61 -8.88 12.72
N GLU A 31 5.93 -8.95 12.52
CA GLU A 31 6.68 -10.22 12.59
C GLU A 31 6.74 -10.76 14.02
N LYS A 32 6.84 -9.88 15.04
CA LYS A 32 6.70 -10.31 16.45
C LYS A 32 5.32 -10.93 16.70
N ILE A 33 4.26 -10.30 16.17
CA ILE A 33 2.89 -10.80 16.27
C ILE A 33 2.76 -12.16 15.56
N LYS A 34 3.29 -12.30 14.34
CA LYS A 34 3.27 -13.56 13.58
C LYS A 34 3.96 -14.71 14.34
N ARG A 35 5.12 -14.45 14.95
CA ARG A 35 5.84 -15.45 15.76
C ARG A 35 5.05 -15.85 17.02
N ALA A 36 4.48 -14.88 17.72
CA ALA A 36 3.66 -15.13 18.90
C ALA A 36 2.40 -15.95 18.55
N LYS A 37 1.73 -15.64 17.43
CA LYS A 37 0.58 -16.41 16.93
C LYS A 37 0.96 -17.86 16.64
N ARG A 38 2.05 -18.10 15.92
CA ARG A 38 2.53 -19.47 15.63
C ARG A 38 2.80 -20.25 16.91
N ALA A 39 3.56 -19.68 17.84
CA ALA A 39 3.85 -20.32 19.12
C ALA A 39 2.58 -20.63 19.94
N ALA A 40 1.57 -19.74 19.91
CA ALA A 40 0.30 -19.96 20.59
C ALA A 40 -0.52 -21.10 19.98
N MET A 41 -0.55 -21.20 18.65
CA MET A 41 -1.20 -22.30 17.93
C MET A 41 -0.48 -23.63 18.21
N ASP A 42 0.86 -23.65 18.16
CA ASP A 42 1.66 -24.85 18.43
C ASP A 42 1.45 -25.36 19.87
N ALA A 43 1.35 -24.45 20.84
CA ALA A 43 1.10 -24.80 22.24
C ALA A 43 -0.36 -25.20 22.55
N ASN A 44 -1.30 -24.87 21.67
CA ASN A 44 -2.73 -25.13 21.88
C ASN A 44 -3.40 -25.67 20.60
N PRO A 45 -2.99 -26.84 20.07
CA PRO A 45 -3.41 -27.33 18.75
C PRO A 45 -4.92 -27.62 18.65
N ASN A 46 -5.61 -27.80 19.78
CA ASN A 46 -7.05 -28.09 19.85
C ASN A 46 -7.90 -26.86 20.19
N LYS A 47 -7.30 -25.66 20.22
CA LYS A 47 -8.01 -24.40 20.50
C LYS A 47 -8.01 -23.52 19.27
N GLU A 48 -9.15 -22.87 19.03
CA GLU A 48 -9.27 -21.85 18.01
C GLU A 48 -8.58 -20.55 18.46
N LEU A 49 -7.82 -19.94 17.55
CA LEU A 49 -7.19 -18.65 17.77
C LEU A 49 -8.01 -17.57 17.05
N PHE A 50 -8.67 -16.70 17.81
CA PHE A 50 -9.30 -15.50 17.27
C PHE A 50 -8.23 -14.44 16.98
N ASP A 51 -7.91 -14.26 15.70
CA ASP A 51 -6.89 -13.32 15.27
C ASP A 51 -7.47 -11.91 15.05
N LEU A 52 -7.28 -11.04 16.04
CA LEU A 52 -7.67 -9.62 15.99
C LEU A 52 -6.45 -8.68 15.90
N GLY A 53 -5.29 -9.21 15.50
CA GLY A 53 -4.00 -8.51 15.59
C GLY A 53 -3.60 -7.73 14.34
N VAL A 54 -4.32 -7.89 13.23
CA VAL A 54 -4.05 -7.25 11.94
C VAL A 54 -5.36 -6.73 11.37
N GLY A 55 -5.42 -5.46 10.97
CA GLY A 55 -6.60 -4.83 10.39
C GLY A 55 -6.80 -5.17 8.91
N GLU A 56 -6.78 -6.45 8.58
CA GLU A 56 -7.12 -6.95 7.24
C GLU A 56 -8.61 -7.33 7.24
N PRO A 57 -9.40 -6.88 6.25
CA PRO A 57 -10.79 -7.32 6.12
C PRO A 57 -10.85 -8.81 5.82
N ASP A 58 -11.84 -9.48 6.40
CA ASP A 58 -12.13 -10.91 6.25
C ASP A 58 -13.12 -11.21 5.11
N GLU A 59 -13.97 -10.23 4.76
CA GLU A 59 -14.92 -10.36 3.66
C GLU A 59 -14.26 -10.32 2.28
N MET A 60 -14.83 -11.11 1.36
CA MET A 60 -14.47 -11.04 -0.05
C MET A 60 -14.96 -9.74 -0.68
N ALA A 61 -14.29 -9.30 -1.75
CA ALA A 61 -14.82 -8.23 -2.59
C ALA A 61 -16.22 -8.59 -3.12
N PHE A 62 -17.09 -7.60 -3.29
CA PHE A 62 -18.44 -7.81 -3.78
C PHE A 62 -18.45 -8.60 -5.10
N PRO A 63 -19.38 -9.57 -5.29
CA PRO A 63 -19.39 -10.44 -6.47
C PRO A 63 -19.38 -9.69 -7.81
N GLY A 64 -20.07 -8.55 -7.89
CA GLY A 64 -20.09 -7.70 -9.08
C GLY A 64 -18.71 -7.16 -9.46
N VAL A 65 -17.89 -6.76 -8.47
CA VAL A 65 -16.52 -6.27 -8.70
C VAL A 65 -15.63 -7.39 -9.22
N ILE A 66 -15.71 -8.58 -8.61
CA ILE A 66 -14.97 -9.76 -9.05
C ILE A 66 -15.35 -10.11 -10.49
N LYS A 67 -16.66 -10.13 -10.80
CA LYS A 67 -17.14 -10.49 -12.13
C LYS A 67 -16.73 -9.46 -13.19
N THR A 68 -16.82 -8.16 -12.89
CA THR A 68 -16.35 -7.10 -13.79
C THR A 68 -14.86 -7.24 -14.05
N LEU A 69 -14.04 -7.46 -13.01
CA LEU A 69 -12.60 -7.68 -13.18
C LEU A 69 -12.30 -8.86 -14.11
N GLN A 70 -13.00 -9.99 -13.93
CA GLN A 70 -12.84 -11.15 -14.80
C GLN A 70 -13.14 -10.81 -16.26
N LEU A 71 -14.27 -10.16 -16.53
CA LEU A 71 -14.70 -9.79 -17.87
C LEU A 71 -13.76 -8.76 -18.52
N GLU A 72 -13.31 -7.75 -17.77
CA GLU A 72 -12.41 -6.72 -18.29
C GLU A 72 -10.99 -7.26 -18.54
N ALA A 73 -10.53 -8.23 -17.74
CA ALA A 73 -9.21 -8.86 -17.92
C ALA A 73 -9.09 -9.69 -19.21
N GLU A 74 -10.21 -10.15 -19.77
CA GLU A 74 -10.25 -10.93 -21.02
C GLU A 74 -10.18 -10.05 -22.29
N LYS A 75 -10.36 -8.73 -22.16
CA LYS A 75 -10.44 -7.81 -23.30
C LYS A 75 -9.06 -7.40 -23.83
N PRO A 76 -8.74 -7.62 -25.12
CA PRO A 76 -7.45 -7.24 -25.70
C PRO A 76 -7.12 -5.74 -25.57
N GLU A 77 -8.12 -4.87 -25.64
CA GLU A 77 -7.98 -3.41 -25.52
C GLU A 77 -7.47 -2.98 -24.13
N ASN A 78 -7.70 -3.78 -23.08
CA ASN A 78 -7.25 -3.49 -21.72
C ASN A 78 -5.79 -3.91 -21.45
N ARG A 79 -5.08 -4.44 -22.46
CA ARG A 79 -3.66 -4.84 -22.34
C ARG A 79 -2.70 -3.65 -22.27
N GLY A 80 -3.12 -2.48 -22.75
CA GLY A 80 -2.28 -1.29 -22.85
C GLY A 80 -1.99 -0.60 -21.51
N TYR A 81 -1.13 0.42 -21.54
CA TYR A 81 -0.95 1.31 -20.40
C TYR A 81 -2.23 2.11 -20.14
N THR A 82 -2.64 2.18 -18.88
CA THR A 82 -3.84 2.91 -18.44
C THR A 82 -3.50 4.33 -17.95
N ASP A 83 -2.27 4.81 -18.17
CA ASP A 83 -1.75 6.11 -17.69
C ASP A 83 -2.23 6.46 -16.27
N ASN A 84 -2.91 7.60 -16.09
CA ASN A 84 -3.46 8.06 -14.81
C ASN A 84 -4.90 7.57 -14.57
N GLY A 85 -5.22 6.36 -15.02
CA GLY A 85 -6.55 5.75 -14.95
C GLY A 85 -7.47 6.19 -16.09
N ILE A 86 -8.55 5.43 -16.29
CA ILE A 86 -9.59 5.70 -17.30
C ILE A 86 -10.57 6.78 -16.83
N GLU A 87 -11.22 7.46 -17.77
CA GLU A 87 -12.17 8.55 -17.46
C GLU A 87 -13.36 8.06 -16.65
N GLU A 88 -13.85 6.86 -16.94
CA GLU A 88 -14.97 6.21 -16.25
C GLU A 88 -14.70 6.06 -14.76
N PHE A 89 -13.45 5.74 -14.39
CA PHE A 89 -13.04 5.66 -12.99
C PHE A 89 -13.07 7.04 -12.32
N LYS A 90 -12.56 8.08 -13.00
CA LYS A 90 -12.54 9.44 -12.44
C LYS A 90 -13.95 9.99 -12.23
N VAL A 91 -14.85 9.75 -13.19
CA VAL A 91 -16.28 10.09 -13.09
C VAL A 91 -16.96 9.31 -11.96
N ALA A 92 -16.68 8.02 -11.83
CA ALA A 92 -17.20 7.21 -10.73
C ALA A 92 -16.73 7.73 -9.36
N ALA A 93 -15.46 8.17 -9.24
CA ALA A 93 -14.91 8.71 -8.01
C ALA A 93 -15.60 10.02 -7.58
N ILE A 94 -15.83 10.97 -8.49
CA ILE A 94 -16.55 12.21 -8.13
C ILE A 94 -18.01 11.95 -7.79
N ASN A 95 -18.68 11.00 -8.47
CA ASN A 95 -20.05 10.60 -8.17
C ASN A 95 -20.14 9.96 -6.77
N TYR A 96 -19.15 9.15 -6.40
CA TYR A 96 -19.04 8.59 -5.06
C TYR A 96 -18.91 9.71 -4.01
N MET A 97 -18.07 10.72 -4.28
CA MET A 97 -17.88 11.86 -3.38
C MET A 97 -19.17 12.66 -3.14
N ASP A 98 -19.98 12.90 -4.17
CA ASP A 98 -21.29 13.54 -4.01
C ASP A 98 -22.28 12.63 -3.26
N ASN A 99 -22.45 11.40 -3.73
CA ASN A 99 -23.47 10.48 -3.20
C ASN A 99 -23.22 10.07 -1.74
N VAL A 100 -21.97 9.92 -1.33
CA VAL A 100 -21.60 9.41 0.00
C VAL A 100 -21.25 10.53 0.97
N PHE A 101 -20.59 11.58 0.50
CA PHE A 101 -20.09 12.66 1.36
C PHE A 101 -20.72 14.02 1.07
N GLY A 102 -21.57 14.15 0.05
CA GLY A 102 -22.20 15.41 -0.35
C GLY A 102 -21.23 16.42 -0.96
N VAL A 103 -20.04 15.99 -1.39
CA VAL A 103 -19.03 16.88 -1.97
C VAL A 103 -19.31 17.10 -3.46
N LYS A 104 -19.74 18.32 -3.80
CA LYS A 104 -20.18 18.70 -5.15
C LYS A 104 -19.17 19.56 -5.89
N GLY A 105 -19.30 19.63 -7.22
CA GLY A 105 -18.50 20.52 -8.08
C GLY A 105 -17.09 20.01 -8.39
N LEU A 106 -16.82 18.73 -8.17
CA LEU A 106 -15.53 18.11 -8.51
C LEU A 106 -15.44 17.87 -10.03
N ASP A 107 -14.43 18.46 -10.65
CA ASP A 107 -13.99 18.15 -12.01
C ASP A 107 -13.10 16.88 -12.02
N PRO A 108 -13.46 15.83 -12.79
CA PRO A 108 -12.73 14.56 -12.80
C PRO A 108 -11.30 14.69 -13.31
N ASN A 109 -11.02 15.67 -14.18
CA ASN A 109 -9.69 15.87 -14.76
C ASN A 109 -8.78 16.78 -13.92
N LYS A 110 -9.32 17.41 -12.87
CA LYS A 110 -8.56 18.31 -11.98
C LYS A 110 -8.45 17.80 -10.55
N HIS A 111 -9.47 17.11 -10.05
CA HIS A 111 -9.58 16.76 -8.63
C HIS A 111 -9.43 15.27 -8.35
N VAL A 112 -9.30 14.44 -9.38
CA VAL A 112 -9.10 13.00 -9.22
C VAL A 112 -7.75 12.59 -9.78
N ASN A 113 -6.96 11.90 -8.95
CA ASN A 113 -5.74 11.23 -9.38
C ASN A 113 -5.82 9.75 -9.00
N HIS A 114 -5.68 8.87 -9.99
CA HIS A 114 -5.69 7.43 -9.76
C HIS A 114 -4.37 6.99 -9.10
N THR A 115 -4.46 6.06 -8.14
CA THR A 115 -3.30 5.49 -7.46
C THR A 115 -3.47 3.99 -7.29
N ILE A 116 -2.37 3.26 -7.20
CA ILE A 116 -2.37 1.80 -6.94
C ILE A 116 -2.53 1.57 -5.43
N GLY A 117 -3.67 2.02 -4.91
CA GLY A 117 -3.98 2.06 -3.49
C GLY A 117 -3.42 3.27 -2.73
N ALA A 118 -3.98 3.52 -1.55
CA ALA A 118 -3.66 4.70 -0.74
C ALA A 118 -2.20 4.73 -0.26
N LYS A 119 -1.60 3.57 0.04
CA LYS A 119 -0.24 3.49 0.60
C LYS A 119 0.83 4.11 -0.30
N PRO A 120 1.00 3.70 -1.58
CA PRO A 120 1.97 4.34 -2.46
C PRO A 120 1.62 5.81 -2.73
N GLY A 121 0.33 6.14 -2.89
CA GLY A 121 -0.10 7.53 -3.10
C GLY A 121 0.32 8.46 -1.95
N LEU A 122 0.00 8.09 -0.71
CA LEU A 122 0.34 8.86 0.48
C LEU A 122 1.86 8.89 0.74
N ALA A 123 2.57 7.80 0.46
CA ALA A 123 4.03 7.74 0.64
C ALA A 123 4.78 8.71 -0.30
N MET A 124 4.19 9.03 -1.46
CA MET A 124 4.78 9.99 -2.40
C MET A 124 4.52 11.45 -2.02
N LEU A 125 3.44 11.75 -1.29
CA LEU A 125 3.06 13.14 -0.98
C LEU A 125 4.18 13.96 -0.31
N PRO A 126 4.90 13.46 0.72
CA PRO A 126 6.02 14.21 1.30
C PRO A 126 7.10 14.56 0.28
N SER A 127 7.41 13.63 -0.62
CA SER A 127 8.43 13.84 -1.66
C SER A 127 8.01 14.88 -2.70
N ILE A 128 6.71 15.10 -2.88
CA ILE A 128 6.15 16.05 -3.86
C ILE A 128 5.99 17.44 -3.25
N PHE A 129 5.59 17.54 -1.97
CA PHE A 129 5.10 18.78 -1.38
C PHE A 129 5.94 19.35 -0.23
N ILE A 130 7.03 18.69 0.20
CA ILE A 130 7.81 19.10 1.38
C ILE A 130 9.26 19.34 0.99
N ASN A 131 9.70 20.59 1.14
CA ASN A 131 11.07 21.01 0.90
C ASN A 131 11.92 21.02 2.19
N PRO A 132 13.26 21.07 2.07
CA PRO A 132 14.12 21.36 3.21
C PRO A 132 13.73 22.67 3.89
N GLY A 133 13.37 22.59 5.18
CA GLY A 133 12.91 23.73 5.97
C GLY A 133 11.41 23.75 6.24
N ASP A 134 10.62 22.94 5.50
CA ASP A 134 9.18 22.81 5.74
C ASP A 134 8.89 21.92 6.96
N ILE A 135 7.72 22.15 7.57
CA ILE A 135 7.26 21.41 8.76
C ILE A 135 6.08 20.53 8.38
N THR A 136 6.15 19.24 8.70
CA THR A 136 5.01 18.31 8.60
C THR A 136 4.37 18.10 9.97
N LEU A 137 3.04 18.21 10.04
CA LEU A 137 2.27 17.80 11.21
C LEU A 137 1.77 16.37 10.99
N MET A 138 1.99 15.49 11.97
CA MET A 138 1.57 14.09 11.93
C MET A 138 0.96 13.69 13.28
N THR A 139 -0.03 12.81 13.25
CA THR A 139 -0.64 12.27 14.47
C THR A 139 0.33 11.32 15.18
N VAL A 140 0.16 11.19 16.49
CA VAL A 140 0.87 10.19 17.30
C VAL A 140 -0.17 9.42 18.13
N PRO A 141 -0.39 8.11 17.86
CA PRO A 141 0.23 7.31 16.80
C PRO A 141 -0.23 7.73 15.39
N GLY A 142 0.60 7.42 14.39
CA GLY A 142 0.33 7.62 12.96
C GLY A 142 0.77 6.41 12.16
#